data_AF-A0A5C8QNN0-F1
#
_entry.id   AF-A0A5C8QNN0-F1
#
_cell.length_a   1.000
_cell.length_b   1.000
_cell.length_c   1.000
_cell.angle_alpha   90.00
_cell.angle_beta   90.00
_cell.angle_gamma   90.00
#
_symmetry.space_group_name_H-M   'P 1'
#
loop_
_entity.id
_entity.type
_entity.pdbx_description
1 polymer ?
#
loop_
_entity_poly.entity_id
_entity_poly.type
_entity_poly.pdbx_seq_one_letter_code
_entity_poly.pdbx_strand_id
1 'polypeptide(L)'
;MNESATPLDADSWWSAVEMYDRRYTFVAVGPRTREHWPHDVASVMRGATTDPRSWRTIDPDKGDEEREDDPAYPFVPPPVDEAGLAEWRGRLRAVPRSAVVRLLVLLATHDLDVSRHARFPERRAHMEEHARVILSRIPDGARLFTNTWGGGAAFDFYQEISNCSPLSRYAWDLGLLWVSDDEVGLIWSFDPR
;
A
#
# COMPACT_ATOMS: atom_id res chain seq x y z
N MET A 1 -16.11 28.22 -4.59
CA MET A 1 -14.82 28.16 -5.31
C MET A 1 -14.62 26.70 -5.65
N ASN A 2 -14.72 26.33 -6.92
CA ASN A 2 -14.43 24.96 -7.35
C ASN A 2 -12.91 24.85 -7.50
N GLU A 3 -12.25 24.16 -6.57
CA GLU A 3 -10.94 23.58 -6.87
C GLU A 3 -11.15 22.57 -8.00
N SER A 4 -10.62 22.89 -9.18
CA SER A 4 -10.49 21.91 -10.25
C SER A 4 -9.51 20.84 -9.76
N ALA A 5 -10.02 19.77 -9.17
CA ALA A 5 -9.24 18.58 -8.89
C ALA A 5 -8.61 18.12 -10.22
N THR A 6 -7.29 18.00 -10.26
CA THR A 6 -6.57 17.43 -11.41
C THR A 6 -7.25 16.12 -11.79
N PRO A 7 -7.65 15.93 -13.07
CA PRO A 7 -8.24 14.68 -13.51
C PRO A 7 -7.29 13.54 -13.20
N LEU A 8 -7.80 12.47 -12.58
CA LEU A 8 -6.98 11.29 -12.35
C LEU A 8 -6.72 10.57 -13.69
N ASP A 9 -5.46 10.56 -14.09
CA ASP A 9 -4.92 9.92 -15.28
C ASP A 9 -3.61 9.16 -14.97
N ALA A 10 -2.98 8.57 -15.99
CA ALA A 10 -1.76 7.80 -15.83
C ALA A 10 -0.55 8.62 -15.37
N ASP A 11 -0.49 9.92 -15.72
CA ASP A 11 0.64 10.78 -15.40
C ASP A 11 0.54 11.37 -14.00
N SER A 12 -0.64 11.84 -13.61
CA SER A 12 -0.93 12.26 -12.24
C SER A 12 -0.78 11.10 -11.25
N TRP A 13 -1.23 9.89 -11.62
CA TRP A 13 -0.94 8.67 -10.84
C TRP A 13 0.55 8.45 -10.66
N TRP A 14 1.31 8.45 -11.77
CA TRP A 14 2.75 8.19 -11.71
C TRP A 14 3.49 9.24 -10.87
N SER A 15 3.23 10.52 -11.12
CA SER A 15 3.79 11.63 -10.34
C SER A 15 3.48 11.48 -8.85
N ALA A 16 2.30 10.97 -8.50
CA ALA A 16 1.93 10.76 -7.11
C ALA A 16 2.71 9.60 -6.47
N VAL A 17 2.76 8.43 -7.13
CA VAL A 17 3.46 7.26 -6.57
C VAL A 17 4.98 7.37 -6.60
N GLU A 18 5.56 8.24 -7.46
CA GLU A 18 7.00 8.58 -7.44
C GLU A 18 7.45 9.15 -6.09
N MET A 19 6.54 9.58 -5.20
CA MET A 19 6.93 9.94 -3.84
C MET A 19 7.60 8.79 -3.06
N TYR A 20 7.42 7.55 -3.52
CA TYR A 20 8.03 6.34 -2.97
C TYR A 20 9.35 5.94 -3.64
N ASP A 21 9.85 6.64 -4.66
CA ASP A 21 11.03 6.22 -5.46
C ASP A 21 12.32 6.05 -4.63
N ARG A 22 12.43 6.75 -3.50
CA ARG A 22 13.56 6.61 -2.57
C ARG A 22 13.34 5.57 -1.46
N ARG A 23 12.32 4.73 -1.63
CA ARG A 23 11.90 3.70 -0.69
C ARG A 23 11.92 2.37 -1.37
N TYR A 24 12.20 1.35 -0.58
CA TYR A 24 11.96 0.00 -0.99
C TYR A 24 10.45 -0.27 -0.82
N THR A 25 9.67 0.15 -1.82
CA THR A 25 8.20 0.16 -1.79
C THR A 25 7.63 -0.52 -3.04
N PHE A 26 6.70 -1.44 -2.83
CA PHE A 26 5.91 -2.07 -3.87
C PHE A 26 4.58 -1.32 -4.07
N VAL A 27 4.25 -0.99 -5.32
CA VAL A 27 3.00 -0.36 -5.73
C VAL A 27 2.44 -1.10 -6.93
N ALA A 28 1.36 -1.86 -6.74
CA ALA A 28 0.71 -2.55 -7.85
C ALA A 28 -0.80 -2.64 -7.67
N VAL A 29 -1.51 -2.69 -8.79
CA VAL A 29 -2.97 -2.87 -8.86
C VAL A 29 -3.26 -3.99 -9.83
N GLY A 30 -4.22 -4.84 -9.49
CA GLY A 30 -4.71 -5.91 -10.34
C GLY A 30 -6.23 -5.92 -10.39
N PRO A 31 -6.80 -6.65 -11.37
CA PRO A 31 -8.24 -6.80 -11.48
C PRO A 31 -8.80 -7.66 -10.34
N ARG A 32 -10.01 -7.34 -9.93
CA ARG A 32 -10.83 -8.18 -9.05
C ARG A 32 -11.58 -9.20 -9.92
N THR A 33 -11.21 -10.47 -9.82
CA THR A 33 -11.74 -11.52 -10.71
C THR A 33 -12.34 -12.71 -9.96
N ARG A 34 -12.01 -12.87 -8.67
CA ARG A 34 -12.42 -14.03 -7.88
C ARG A 34 -13.51 -13.68 -6.89
N GLU A 35 -14.24 -14.65 -6.34
CA GLU A 35 -15.14 -14.34 -5.21
C GLU A 35 -14.36 -14.03 -3.93
N HIS A 36 -13.26 -14.76 -3.69
CA HIS A 36 -12.37 -14.54 -2.55
C HIS A 36 -11.20 -13.63 -2.92
N TRP A 37 -11.30 -12.35 -2.51
CA TRP A 37 -10.29 -11.31 -2.78
C TRP A 37 -8.85 -11.61 -2.36
N PRO A 38 -8.57 -12.41 -1.32
CA PRO A 38 -7.19 -12.72 -0.97
C PRO A 38 -6.44 -13.44 -2.10
N HIS A 39 -7.12 -14.20 -2.96
CA HIS A 39 -6.47 -14.82 -4.12
C HIS A 39 -6.05 -13.80 -5.18
N ASP A 40 -6.81 -12.71 -5.34
CA ASP A 40 -6.42 -11.61 -6.23
C ASP A 40 -5.25 -10.83 -5.63
N VAL A 41 -5.25 -10.59 -4.30
CA VAL A 41 -4.08 -10.04 -3.59
C VAL A 41 -2.84 -10.90 -3.82
N ALA A 42 -2.97 -12.22 -3.66
CA ALA A 42 -1.87 -13.16 -3.86
C ALA A 42 -1.38 -13.16 -5.33
N SER A 43 -2.25 -12.82 -6.30
CA SER A 43 -1.85 -12.69 -7.70
C SER A 43 -1.09 -11.38 -7.93
N VAL A 44 -1.52 -10.28 -7.31
CA VAL A 44 -0.82 -8.98 -7.35
C VAL A 44 0.55 -9.08 -6.68
N MET A 45 0.65 -9.71 -5.49
CA MET A 45 1.92 -9.91 -4.78
C MET A 45 2.95 -10.71 -5.60
N ARG A 46 2.49 -11.60 -6.49
CA ARG A 46 3.34 -12.39 -7.38
C ARG A 46 3.70 -11.69 -8.70
N GLY A 47 3.19 -10.49 -8.94
CA GLY A 47 3.29 -9.84 -10.25
C GLY A 47 2.57 -10.59 -11.37
N ALA A 48 1.61 -11.47 -11.04
CA ALA A 48 0.91 -12.31 -12.01
C ALA A 48 -0.27 -11.60 -12.71
N THR A 49 -0.46 -10.31 -12.44
CA THR A 49 -1.53 -9.48 -13.00
C THR A 49 -0.99 -8.18 -13.56
N THR A 50 -1.71 -7.63 -14.52
CA THR A 50 -1.47 -6.29 -15.05
C THR A 50 -2.47 -5.29 -14.45
N ASP A 51 -2.04 -4.05 -14.30
CA ASP A 51 -2.92 -2.95 -13.93
C ASP A 51 -4.10 -2.84 -14.94
N PRO A 52 -5.37 -2.89 -14.50
CA PRO A 52 -6.52 -2.88 -15.40
C PRO A 52 -6.66 -1.55 -16.18
N ARG A 53 -6.01 -0.48 -15.71
CA ARG A 53 -5.91 0.82 -16.40
C ARG A 53 -4.61 0.99 -17.16
N SER A 54 -3.74 -0.03 -17.15
CA SER A 54 -2.38 0.00 -17.73
C SER A 54 -1.50 1.12 -17.16
N TRP A 55 -1.74 1.53 -15.91
CA TRP A 55 -0.92 2.54 -15.25
C TRP A 55 0.35 1.94 -14.68
N ARG A 56 1.37 2.79 -14.53
CA ARG A 56 2.70 2.40 -14.06
C ARG A 56 2.67 1.92 -12.60
N THR A 57 3.50 0.94 -12.30
CA THR A 57 3.68 0.32 -10.98
C THR A 57 5.10 0.56 -10.48
N ILE A 58 5.33 0.34 -9.19
CA ILE A 58 6.67 0.30 -8.57
C ILE A 58 6.87 -1.10 -8.04
N ASP A 59 7.97 -1.73 -8.41
CA ASP A 59 8.28 -3.09 -7.96
C ASP A 59 9.80 -3.20 -7.80
N PRO A 60 10.31 -3.07 -6.56
CA PRO A 60 11.75 -2.97 -6.31
C PRO A 60 12.49 -4.28 -6.60
N ASP A 61 11.79 -5.41 -6.57
CA ASP A 61 12.34 -6.76 -6.82
C ASP A 61 12.01 -7.27 -8.23
N LYS A 62 11.58 -6.38 -9.13
CA LYS A 62 11.30 -6.75 -10.50
C LYS A 62 12.57 -7.24 -11.19
N GLY A 63 12.60 -8.52 -11.52
CA GLY A 63 13.76 -9.16 -12.14
C GLY A 63 14.85 -9.60 -11.15
N ASP A 64 14.55 -9.62 -9.86
CA ASP A 64 15.40 -10.23 -8.84
C ASP A 64 15.44 -11.76 -9.01
N GLU A 65 16.61 -12.37 -8.81
CA GLU A 65 16.83 -13.81 -8.94
C GLU A 65 15.98 -14.61 -7.93
N GLU A 66 15.74 -14.08 -6.72
CA GLU A 66 14.90 -14.74 -5.71
C GLU A 66 13.46 -14.94 -6.22
N ARG A 67 12.99 -14.10 -7.16
CA ARG A 67 11.67 -14.24 -7.78
C ARG A 67 11.57 -15.33 -8.84
N GLU A 68 12.69 -15.91 -9.28
CA GLU A 68 12.67 -17.09 -10.14
C GLU A 68 12.15 -18.31 -9.37
N ASP A 69 12.54 -18.45 -8.10
CA ASP A 69 12.14 -19.55 -7.22
C ASP A 69 10.92 -19.20 -6.33
N ASP A 70 10.81 -17.96 -5.84
CA ASP A 70 9.65 -17.46 -5.10
C ASP A 70 9.07 -16.19 -5.76
N PRO A 71 8.12 -16.35 -6.70
CA PRO A 71 7.50 -15.23 -7.39
C PRO A 71 6.85 -14.18 -6.49
N ALA A 72 6.52 -14.52 -5.23
CA ALA A 72 5.90 -13.58 -4.30
C ALA A 72 6.92 -12.75 -3.49
N TYR A 73 8.22 -13.04 -3.60
CA TYR A 73 9.24 -12.35 -2.80
C TYR A 73 9.12 -10.82 -2.91
N PRO A 74 9.13 -10.07 -1.80
CA PRO A 74 9.40 -10.50 -0.42
C PRO A 74 8.13 -10.86 0.39
N PHE A 75 6.96 -10.81 -0.22
CA PHE A 75 5.69 -11.07 0.46
C PHE A 75 5.55 -12.53 0.92
N VAL A 76 4.79 -12.70 1.98
CA VAL A 76 4.17 -13.98 2.38
C VAL A 76 2.72 -13.94 1.88
N PRO A 77 2.42 -14.54 0.70
CA PRO A 77 1.10 -14.44 0.10
C PRO A 77 0.05 -15.17 0.95
N PRO A 78 -1.24 -14.79 0.85
CA PRO A 78 -2.34 -15.49 1.47
C PRO A 78 -2.29 -17.01 1.18
N PRO A 79 -2.35 -17.87 2.21
CA PRO A 79 -2.46 -19.32 2.04
C PRO A 79 -3.75 -19.72 1.31
N VAL A 80 -3.73 -20.92 0.73
CA VAL A 80 -4.90 -21.49 0.03
C VAL A 80 -5.88 -22.18 0.98
N ASP A 81 -5.39 -22.68 2.11
CA ASP A 81 -6.22 -23.33 3.12
C ASP A 81 -6.96 -22.31 3.98
N GLU A 82 -8.14 -22.67 4.46
CA GLU A 82 -9.04 -21.75 5.16
C GLU A 82 -8.46 -21.22 6.47
N ALA A 83 -7.75 -22.07 7.22
CA ALA A 83 -7.16 -21.70 8.51
C ALA A 83 -6.00 -20.70 8.34
N GLY A 84 -5.06 -21.01 7.44
CA GLY A 84 -3.96 -20.11 7.10
C GLY A 84 -4.46 -18.80 6.48
N LEU A 85 -5.53 -18.86 5.68
CA LEU A 85 -6.15 -17.66 5.14
C LEU A 85 -6.78 -16.79 6.23
N ALA A 86 -7.45 -17.39 7.22
CA ALA A 86 -8.00 -16.66 8.36
C ALA A 86 -6.90 -16.00 9.19
N GLU A 87 -5.79 -16.70 9.44
CA GLU A 87 -4.62 -16.15 10.13
C GLU A 87 -4.02 -14.96 9.36
N TRP A 88 -3.80 -15.13 8.05
CA TRP A 88 -3.26 -14.07 7.19
C TRP A 88 -4.17 -12.85 7.19
N ARG A 89 -5.50 -13.03 7.12
CA ARG A 89 -6.46 -11.92 7.24
C ARG A 89 -6.47 -11.29 8.63
N GLY A 90 -6.15 -12.03 9.68
CA GLY A 90 -5.98 -11.53 11.04
C GLY A 90 -4.84 -10.52 11.19
N ARG A 91 -3.86 -10.53 10.27
CA ARG A 91 -2.77 -9.55 10.19
C ARG A 91 -3.21 -8.21 9.60
N LEU A 92 -4.42 -8.15 9.04
CA LEU A 92 -5.00 -6.95 8.45
C LEU A 92 -6.01 -6.30 9.39
N ARG A 93 -5.96 -4.98 9.42
CA ARG A 93 -6.89 -4.11 10.14
C ARG A 93 -7.57 -3.17 9.16
N ALA A 94 -8.90 -3.11 9.21
CA ALA A 94 -9.66 -2.14 8.43
C ALA A 94 -9.32 -0.70 8.88
N VAL A 95 -9.16 0.21 7.92
CA VAL A 95 -8.82 1.62 8.16
C VAL A 95 -9.90 2.52 7.54
N PRO A 96 -10.36 3.59 8.23
CA PRO A 96 -11.28 4.54 7.63
C PRO A 96 -10.58 5.33 6.51
N ARG A 97 -11.32 5.62 5.43
CA ARG A 97 -10.82 6.40 4.28
C ARG A 97 -10.21 7.74 4.68
N SER A 98 -10.74 8.39 5.71
CA SER A 98 -10.23 9.66 6.27
C SER A 98 -8.80 9.57 6.81
N ALA A 99 -8.32 8.38 7.18
CA ALA A 99 -6.96 8.17 7.68
C ALA A 99 -5.96 7.76 6.58
N VAL A 100 -6.43 7.38 5.39
CA VAL A 100 -5.56 6.83 4.33
C VAL A 100 -4.56 7.84 3.80
N VAL A 101 -4.91 9.14 3.71
CA VAL A 101 -3.95 10.17 3.30
C VAL A 101 -2.72 10.16 4.22
N ARG A 102 -2.93 10.10 5.54
CA ARG A 102 -1.83 10.08 6.52
C ARG A 102 -1.04 8.78 6.44
N LEU A 103 -1.71 7.64 6.23
CA LEU A 103 -1.04 6.36 5.99
C LEU A 103 -0.13 6.43 4.77
N LEU A 104 -0.64 6.88 3.62
CA LEU A 104 0.14 6.97 2.39
C LEU A 104 1.37 7.87 2.54
N VAL A 105 1.24 8.97 3.29
CA VAL A 105 2.35 9.86 3.64
C VAL A 105 3.37 9.14 4.53
N LEU A 106 2.92 8.46 5.59
CA LEU A 106 3.78 7.65 6.47
C LEU A 106 4.62 6.65 5.68
N LEU A 107 4.02 5.94 4.71
CA LEU A 107 4.71 4.95 3.88
C LEU A 107 5.87 5.54 3.05
N ALA A 108 5.89 6.85 2.82
CA ALA A 108 6.99 7.56 2.15
C ALA A 108 8.06 8.11 3.12
N THR A 109 7.85 8.07 4.43
CA THR A 109 8.78 8.56 5.47
C THR A 109 9.84 7.54 5.88
N HIS A 110 10.93 8.01 6.53
CA HIS A 110 12.06 7.14 6.88
C HIS A 110 11.78 6.41 8.17
N ASP A 111 12.23 5.16 8.25
CA ASP A 111 11.97 4.25 9.37
C ASP A 111 10.47 4.09 9.66
N LEU A 112 9.60 4.43 8.71
CA LEU A 112 8.15 4.49 8.90
C LEU A 112 7.77 5.30 10.16
N ASP A 113 8.48 6.41 10.36
CA ASP A 113 8.30 7.32 11.48
C ASP A 113 8.39 8.78 10.99
N VAL A 114 7.22 9.43 10.96
CA VAL A 114 7.09 10.82 10.53
C VAL A 114 7.85 11.78 11.47
N SER A 115 7.93 11.46 12.77
CA SER A 115 8.55 12.33 13.78
C SER A 115 10.07 12.46 13.58
N ARG A 116 10.70 11.44 12.98
CA ARG A 116 12.14 11.43 12.67
C ARG A 116 12.49 12.15 11.38
N HIS A 117 11.49 12.58 10.61
CA HIS A 117 11.72 13.22 9.33
C HIS A 117 11.81 14.75 9.48
N ALA A 118 13.01 15.28 9.73
CA ALA A 118 13.25 16.70 10.03
C ALA A 118 12.65 17.70 9.02
N ARG A 119 12.57 17.34 7.72
CA ARG A 119 11.97 18.18 6.65
C ARG A 119 10.48 17.90 6.40
N PHE A 120 9.83 17.18 7.31
CA PHE A 120 8.43 16.79 7.14
C PHE A 120 7.49 17.98 7.13
N PRO A 121 7.59 18.97 8.05
CA PRO A 121 6.69 20.12 8.05
C PRO A 121 6.65 20.86 6.71
N GLU A 122 7.80 21.02 6.04
CA GLU A 122 7.91 21.71 4.75
C GLU A 122 7.39 20.85 3.59
N ARG A 123 7.52 19.53 3.67
CA ARG A 123 7.10 18.59 2.60
C ARG A 123 5.68 18.08 2.75
N ARG A 124 5.08 18.23 3.93
CA ARG A 124 3.79 17.63 4.30
C ARG A 124 2.69 17.94 3.29
N ALA A 125 2.50 19.22 2.95
CA ALA A 125 1.40 19.62 2.06
C ALA A 125 1.49 18.93 0.69
N HIS A 126 2.70 18.90 0.11
CA HIS A 126 2.98 18.22 -1.16
C HIS A 126 2.81 16.70 -1.07
N MET A 127 3.26 16.06 0.01
CA MET A 127 3.06 14.62 0.19
C MET A 127 1.57 14.27 0.37
N GLU A 128 0.82 15.08 1.11
CA GLU A 128 -0.63 14.90 1.25
C GLU A 128 -1.38 15.12 -0.08
N GLU A 129 -0.90 16.02 -0.94
CA GLU A 129 -1.46 16.22 -2.30
C GLU A 129 -1.29 14.96 -3.15
N HIS A 130 -0.07 14.40 -3.21
CA HIS A 130 0.18 13.12 -3.90
C HIS A 130 -0.66 11.97 -3.31
N ALA A 131 -0.75 11.89 -1.97
CA ALA A 131 -1.57 10.91 -1.30
C ALA A 131 -3.07 11.05 -1.65
N ARG A 132 -3.59 12.27 -1.83
CA ARG A 132 -4.96 12.51 -2.29
C ARG A 132 -5.17 12.05 -3.74
N VAL A 133 -4.19 12.25 -4.62
CA VAL A 133 -4.23 11.71 -6.00
C VAL A 133 -4.31 10.19 -5.97
N ILE A 134 -3.44 9.53 -5.19
CA ILE A 134 -3.50 8.06 -5.01
C ILE A 134 -4.87 7.63 -4.48
N LEU A 135 -5.39 8.30 -3.45
CA LEU A 135 -6.69 7.97 -2.85
C LEU A 135 -7.85 8.14 -3.84
N SER A 136 -7.76 9.11 -4.76
CA SER A 136 -8.78 9.34 -5.78
C SER A 136 -8.92 8.20 -6.80
N ARG A 137 -7.88 7.35 -6.94
CA ARG A 137 -7.97 6.10 -7.71
C ARG A 137 -8.90 5.09 -7.07
N ILE A 138 -8.93 5.08 -5.75
CA ILE A 138 -9.61 4.07 -4.95
C ILE A 138 -11.10 4.45 -4.84
N PRO A 139 -12.04 3.61 -5.34
CA PRO A 139 -13.47 3.90 -5.23
C PRO A 139 -13.93 4.12 -3.79
N ASP A 140 -14.93 4.97 -3.59
CA ASP A 140 -15.40 5.33 -2.23
C ASP A 140 -15.97 4.14 -1.44
N GLY A 141 -16.50 3.12 -2.12
CA GLY A 141 -16.99 1.88 -1.52
C GLY A 141 -15.92 0.82 -1.26
N ALA A 142 -14.65 1.07 -1.62
CA ALA A 142 -13.59 0.09 -1.43
C ALA A 142 -13.32 -0.15 0.06
N ARG A 143 -13.04 -1.41 0.42
CA ARG A 143 -12.53 -1.76 1.74
C ARG A 143 -11.04 -1.49 1.79
N LEU A 144 -10.59 -0.85 2.87
CA LEU A 144 -9.23 -0.37 3.04
C LEU A 144 -8.62 -1.08 4.25
N PHE A 145 -7.43 -1.61 4.09
CA PHE A 145 -6.72 -2.36 5.11
C PHE A 145 -5.29 -1.88 5.25
N THR A 146 -4.76 -1.99 6.46
CA THR A 146 -3.34 -1.86 6.78
C THR A 146 -2.95 -2.97 7.75
N ASN A 147 -1.67 -3.17 8.02
CA ASN A 147 -1.16 -4.20 8.92
C ASN A 147 -0.55 -3.61 10.20
N THR A 148 -1.01 -2.43 10.63
CA THR A 148 -0.44 -1.75 11.80
C THR A 148 -1.44 -1.37 12.88
N TRP A 149 -0.92 -1.38 14.10
CA TRP A 149 -1.57 -0.98 15.33
C TRP A 149 -0.68 0.03 16.05
N GLY A 150 -1.19 1.24 16.21
CA GLY A 150 -0.45 2.38 16.79
C GLY A 150 -1.12 3.70 16.43
N GLY A 151 -0.64 4.81 17.00
CA GLY A 151 -1.12 6.17 16.70
C GLY A 151 -2.26 6.71 17.56
N GLY A 152 -2.37 6.28 18.83
CA GLY A 152 -3.35 6.82 19.77
C GLY A 152 -4.82 6.59 19.35
N ALA A 153 -5.71 7.51 19.75
CA ALA A 153 -7.12 7.44 19.39
C ALA A 153 -7.32 7.69 17.89
N ALA A 154 -7.71 6.63 17.17
CA ALA A 154 -8.27 6.63 15.80
C ALA A 154 -7.31 6.94 14.62
N PHE A 155 -6.30 6.10 14.40
CA PHE A 155 -5.55 6.04 13.12
C PHE A 155 -4.78 7.32 12.75
N ASP A 156 -4.16 7.98 13.73
CA ASP A 156 -3.25 9.08 13.43
C ASP A 156 -1.85 8.55 13.06
N PHE A 157 -1.65 8.30 11.77
CA PHE A 157 -0.37 7.80 11.22
C PHE A 157 0.78 8.82 11.24
N TYR A 158 0.58 10.03 11.79
CA TYR A 158 1.68 10.96 12.06
C TYR A 158 2.25 10.80 13.47
N GLN A 159 1.62 9.99 14.31
CA GLN A 159 2.17 9.57 15.60
C GLN A 159 2.97 8.27 15.45
N GLU A 160 3.73 7.94 16.50
CA GLU A 160 4.55 6.74 16.53
C GLU A 160 3.72 5.47 16.32
N ILE A 161 4.21 4.62 15.41
CA ILE A 161 3.66 3.30 15.17
C ILE A 161 4.28 2.33 16.17
N SER A 162 3.45 1.81 17.08
CA SER A 162 3.90 0.92 18.13
C SER A 162 4.11 -0.53 17.69
N ASN A 163 3.41 -0.99 16.64
CA ASN A 163 3.53 -2.37 16.16
C ASN A 163 2.97 -2.57 14.74
N CYS A 164 3.43 -3.63 14.07
CA CYS A 164 2.84 -4.12 12.83
C CYS A 164 2.73 -5.66 12.84
N SER A 165 1.94 -6.22 11.93
CA SER A 165 1.93 -7.64 11.60
C SER A 165 2.47 -7.80 10.18
N PRO A 166 3.77 -8.06 10.01
CA PRO A 166 4.38 -8.13 8.69
C PRO A 166 3.65 -9.07 7.73
N LEU A 167 3.52 -8.62 6.48
CA LEU A 167 3.05 -9.45 5.36
C LEU A 167 4.20 -9.88 4.44
N SER A 168 5.44 -9.62 4.82
CA SER A 168 6.66 -10.01 4.14
C SER A 168 7.58 -10.82 5.03
N ARG A 169 8.72 -11.25 4.46
CA ARG A 169 9.81 -11.89 5.20
C ARG A 169 10.59 -10.90 6.07
N TYR A 170 10.39 -9.60 5.91
CA TYR A 170 11.05 -8.57 6.71
C TYR A 170 10.40 -8.43 8.10
N ALA A 171 11.21 -8.07 9.09
CA ALA A 171 10.73 -7.87 10.46
C ALA A 171 9.78 -6.66 10.57
N TRP A 172 9.87 -5.72 9.62
CA TRP A 172 9.04 -4.54 9.59
C TRP A 172 8.61 -4.22 8.15
N ASP A 173 7.30 -4.24 7.93
CA ASP A 173 6.68 -3.76 6.71
C ASP A 173 5.33 -3.12 7.03
N LEU A 174 4.95 -2.14 6.23
CA LEU A 174 3.71 -1.42 6.39
C LEU A 174 3.10 -1.16 5.04
N GLY A 175 1.78 -1.20 4.95
CA GLY A 175 1.15 -0.79 3.71
C GLY A 175 -0.34 -0.51 3.79
N LEU A 176 -0.83 -0.10 2.63
CA LEU A 176 -2.23 0.01 2.29
C LEU A 176 -2.58 -1.10 1.31
N LEU A 177 -3.63 -1.84 1.64
CA LEU A 177 -4.33 -2.74 0.74
C LEU A 177 -5.75 -2.19 0.55
N TRP A 178 -6.21 -2.06 -0.70
CA TRP A 178 -7.62 -1.81 -0.97
C TRP A 178 -8.25 -2.91 -1.82
N VAL A 179 -9.54 -3.11 -1.61
CA VAL A 179 -10.36 -4.07 -2.33
C VAL A 179 -11.68 -3.40 -2.70
N SER A 180 -11.90 -3.19 -4.00
CA SER A 180 -13.19 -2.82 -4.58
C SER A 180 -13.82 -4.00 -5.33
N ASP A 181 -14.92 -3.74 -6.02
CA ASP A 181 -15.59 -4.73 -6.87
C ASP A 181 -14.79 -5.02 -8.16
N ASP A 182 -13.98 -4.06 -8.62
CA ASP A 182 -13.24 -4.14 -9.89
C ASP A 182 -11.72 -4.28 -9.71
N GLU A 183 -11.15 -3.81 -8.60
CA GLU A 183 -9.72 -3.69 -8.40
C GLU A 183 -9.27 -4.16 -7.01
N VAL A 184 -8.07 -4.70 -6.95
CA VAL A 184 -7.29 -4.90 -5.73
C VAL A 184 -5.97 -4.18 -5.91
N GLY A 185 -5.52 -3.42 -4.93
CA GLY A 185 -4.21 -2.81 -5.01
C GLY A 185 -3.47 -2.72 -3.70
N LEU A 186 -2.16 -2.64 -3.82
CA LEU A 186 -1.19 -2.63 -2.73
C LEU A 186 -0.24 -1.45 -2.91
N ILE A 187 -0.01 -0.73 -1.83
CA ILE A 187 1.13 0.17 -1.64
C ILE A 187 1.80 -0.28 -0.36
N TRP A 188 2.97 -0.89 -0.45
CA TRP A 188 3.64 -1.58 0.65
C TRP A 188 5.10 -1.18 0.74
N SER A 189 5.49 -0.58 1.85
CA SER A 189 6.87 -0.19 2.14
C SER A 189 7.50 -1.20 3.08
N PHE A 190 8.70 -1.67 2.74
CA PHE A 190 9.44 -2.60 3.58
C PHE A 190 10.67 -1.93 4.21
N ASP A 191 11.09 -2.44 5.36
CA ASP A 191 12.38 -2.14 5.96
C ASP A 191 13.30 -3.36 5.82
N PRO A 192 14.19 -3.40 4.81
CA PRO A 192 15.05 -4.55 4.54
C PRO A 192 16.28 -4.67 5.46
N ARG A 193 16.34 -3.88 6.55
CA ARG A 193 17.49 -3.83 7.47
C ARG A 193 17.59 -5.02 8.41
#